data_AF-A0A1I4KWS4-F1
#
_entry.id   AF-A0A1I4KWS4-F1
#
_cell.length_a   1.000
_cell.length_b   1.000
_cell.length_c   1.000
_cell.angle_alpha   90.00
_cell.angle_beta   90.00
_cell.angle_gamma   90.00
#
_symmetry.space_group_name_H-M   'P 1'
#
loop_
_entity.id
_entity.type
_entity.pdbx_description
1 polymer ?
#
loop_
_entity_poly.entity_id
_entity_poly.type
_entity_poly.pdbx_seq_one_letter_code
_entity_poly.pdbx_strand_id
1 'polypeptide(L)'
;MHQPNPCRWLTALLLPLLLTACLGGGGSDNDASPTHPAEPPPPTSTATYLEAVGIGVSDLDAAVDFYRNGLGMREVQRLTRDDRIEVVMESADRRGSHILLMEFTDGVGRNYQQNPGKLVFCVHDATAFASRFESAGGRITAPPAALPEYDGTLVGFGRDPDNNLIEIVGVPSVTDSFLAAVGIGVSHLQQAHALYTDAIGLQEQAFLQVPGLYDEYTLLSPVPGGSALVLMHWTNGSDPNYQDNPVKLQLATADPRLLADRLAEADADILHEPVASTEPDLNQALVGYATDHDGTLIEIRQSLRSYLGAAAIGVEDLQAAEDFFSNGLGMRVVARRTRENREETVMESADATGSNLVLMAFTDGVPRNLRQNPGKLVFYTRDMESYVASFQAAGGRITLPPTRDPALGVTVGFGRDLHNNLIELVADPAAEHSYFGAFGIGVSDLEAARGFYVDELGFRQLLYLPIPGMYNEYILQGYGGSALVLMNWTNGGAHNYRDNPVKMEIRSVAPVAFAEAVERAGGELLQAPDVTDDPGLEGEIVGIAKDLDGSLMEIQQARWGME
;
A
#
# COMPACT_ATOMS: atom_id res chain seq x y z
N MET A 1 5.46 4.17 -14.30
CA MET A 1 4.29 3.86 -15.13
C MET A 1 3.05 4.50 -14.52
N HIS A 2 2.22 5.15 -15.33
CA HIS A 2 0.79 5.16 -15.06
C HIS A 2 0.37 3.69 -14.94
N GLN A 3 0.14 3.21 -13.71
CA GLN A 3 -0.76 2.09 -13.53
C GLN A 3 -2.04 2.41 -14.31
N PRO A 4 -2.74 1.44 -14.92
CA PRO A 4 -4.13 1.66 -15.28
C PRO A 4 -4.82 2.07 -13.97
N ASN A 5 -5.01 3.38 -13.79
CA ASN A 5 -5.40 3.94 -12.53
C ASN A 5 -6.79 3.35 -12.27
N PRO A 6 -6.99 2.46 -11.28
CA PRO A 6 -8.34 2.00 -10.95
C PRO A 6 -9.23 3.20 -10.56
N CYS A 7 -8.58 4.33 -10.23
CA CYS A 7 -9.13 5.65 -10.04
C CYS A 7 -9.77 6.33 -11.27
N ARG A 8 -9.56 5.88 -12.53
CA ARG A 8 -10.37 6.43 -13.66
C ARG A 8 -11.87 6.18 -13.49
N TRP A 9 -12.25 5.20 -12.67
CA TRP A 9 -13.64 4.91 -12.33
C TRP A 9 -14.14 5.69 -11.12
N LEU A 10 -13.27 6.30 -10.31
CA LEU A 10 -13.67 7.16 -9.19
C LEU A 10 -14.15 8.54 -9.64
N THR A 11 -13.77 8.98 -10.86
CA THR A 11 -14.38 10.15 -11.51
C THR A 11 -15.77 9.87 -12.10
N ALA A 12 -16.30 8.65 -11.95
CA ALA A 12 -17.54 8.21 -12.56
C ALA A 12 -18.74 8.23 -11.61
N LEU A 13 -19.20 9.43 -11.25
CA LEU A 13 -20.34 9.61 -10.36
C LEU A 13 -21.35 10.64 -10.89
N LEU A 14 -22.62 10.28 -10.77
CA LEU A 14 -23.73 10.53 -11.71
C LEU A 14 -24.49 11.85 -11.60
N LEU A 15 -25.03 12.29 -12.76
CA LEU A 15 -26.15 13.24 -12.93
C LEU A 15 -27.55 12.56 -12.96
N PRO A 16 -28.62 13.26 -12.57
CA PRO A 16 -30.00 12.81 -12.77
C PRO A 16 -30.57 13.17 -14.16
N LEU A 17 -31.39 12.27 -14.71
CA LEU A 17 -32.26 12.48 -15.88
C LEU A 17 -33.35 13.54 -15.61
N LEU A 18 -33.36 14.66 -16.36
CA LEU A 18 -34.49 15.27 -17.12
C LEU A 18 -34.37 16.82 -17.36
N LEU A 19 -34.43 17.21 -18.65
CA LEU A 19 -35.03 18.41 -19.30
C LEU A 19 -34.43 19.86 -19.18
N THR A 20 -33.84 20.30 -20.31
CA THR A 20 -33.93 21.60 -21.06
C THR A 20 -33.27 22.92 -20.61
N ALA A 21 -32.33 23.37 -21.48
CA ALA A 21 -32.26 24.65 -22.22
C ALA A 21 -31.41 25.86 -21.74
N CYS A 22 -30.26 26.01 -22.43
CA CYS A 22 -29.75 27.21 -23.15
C CYS A 22 -29.07 28.41 -22.46
N LEU A 23 -27.95 28.82 -23.10
CA LEU A 23 -27.19 30.11 -23.11
C LEU A 23 -26.21 30.30 -21.93
N GLY A 24 -24.96 30.78 -22.04
CA GLY A 24 -24.10 31.39 -23.07
C GLY A 24 -23.00 32.15 -22.28
N GLY A 25 -21.68 31.94 -22.47
CA GLY A 25 -20.82 32.73 -23.36
C GLY A 25 -19.76 33.58 -22.61
N GLY A 26 -18.50 33.56 -23.09
CA GLY A 26 -17.39 34.50 -22.80
C GLY A 26 -16.45 34.09 -21.65
N GLY A 27 -15.11 34.10 -21.72
CA GLY A 27 -14.13 34.57 -22.70
C GLY A 27 -12.97 35.29 -21.99
N SER A 28 -11.70 34.86 -22.22
CA SER A 28 -10.39 35.54 -21.99
C SER A 28 -10.04 36.11 -20.59
N ASP A 29 -8.80 36.31 -20.15
CA ASP A 29 -7.42 36.04 -20.61
C ASP A 29 -6.47 36.33 -19.42
N ASN A 30 -5.31 35.65 -19.42
CA ASN A 30 -3.96 36.06 -18.99
C ASN A 30 -3.72 36.85 -17.68
N ASP A 31 -2.81 36.35 -16.83
CA ASP A 31 -1.44 36.88 -16.85
C ASP A 31 -0.46 35.97 -16.09
N ALA A 32 0.63 35.61 -16.75
CA ALA A 32 1.74 34.86 -16.18
C ALA A 32 2.87 35.83 -15.82
N SER A 33 3.37 35.75 -14.58
CA SER A 33 4.62 36.39 -14.17
C SER A 33 5.60 35.33 -13.63
N PRO A 34 6.90 35.50 -13.86
CA PRO A 34 7.87 34.41 -13.83
C PRO A 34 8.35 34.12 -12.40
N THR A 35 8.32 32.84 -12.04
CA THR A 35 8.83 32.28 -10.79
C THR A 35 10.35 32.29 -10.75
N HIS A 36 10.92 32.93 -9.72
CA HIS A 36 12.30 32.68 -9.29
C HIS A 36 12.40 31.23 -8.78
N PRO A 37 13.50 30.50 -9.06
CA PRO A 37 13.68 29.15 -8.54
C PRO A 37 13.85 29.23 -7.01
N ALA A 38 12.87 28.68 -6.29
CA ALA A 38 12.94 28.51 -4.86
C ALA A 38 14.04 27.51 -4.51
N GLU A 39 14.80 27.84 -3.48
CA GLU A 39 15.71 26.93 -2.79
C GLU A 39 14.91 25.73 -2.28
N PRO A 40 15.39 24.47 -2.44
CA PRO A 40 14.62 23.30 -2.05
C PRO A 40 14.37 23.35 -0.53
N PRO A 41 13.11 23.19 -0.07
CA PRO A 41 12.85 23.09 1.35
C PRO A 41 13.57 21.85 1.91
N PRO A 42 13.98 21.86 3.20
CA PRO A 42 14.39 20.63 3.87
C PRO A 42 13.24 19.62 3.78
N PRO A 43 13.49 18.29 3.75
CA PRO A 43 12.46 17.28 3.56
C PRO A 43 11.49 17.30 4.75
N THR A 44 10.45 18.10 4.64
CA THR A 44 9.40 18.30 5.66
C THR A 44 8.08 17.68 5.22
N SER A 45 7.97 17.07 4.03
CA SER A 45 6.74 16.37 3.62
C SER A 45 6.67 14.99 4.29
N THR A 46 5.95 14.90 5.40
CA THR A 46 5.54 13.61 5.96
C THR A 46 4.30 13.13 5.22
N ALA A 47 4.43 12.01 4.52
CA ALA A 47 3.33 11.46 3.74
C ALA A 47 2.29 10.85 4.67
N THR A 48 1.03 11.27 4.51
CA THR A 48 -0.12 10.77 5.26
C THR A 48 -1.02 9.94 4.36
N TYR A 49 -1.73 8.95 4.91
CA TYR A 49 -2.71 8.18 4.18
C TYR A 49 -3.89 7.74 5.03
N LEU A 50 -5.02 7.49 4.37
CA LEU A 50 -6.20 6.92 4.99
C LEU A 50 -5.99 5.41 5.17
N GLU A 51 -5.71 5.00 6.41
CA GLU A 51 -5.49 3.60 6.74
C GLU A 51 -6.81 2.84 6.95
N ALA A 52 -7.74 3.50 7.63
CA ALA A 52 -9.03 2.93 7.95
C ALA A 52 -10.09 4.01 8.19
N VAL A 53 -11.35 3.60 8.11
CA VAL A 53 -12.51 4.41 8.54
C VAL A 53 -13.26 3.67 9.64
N GLY A 54 -13.57 4.34 10.73
CA GLY A 54 -14.51 3.86 11.74
C GLY A 54 -15.92 4.34 11.44
N ILE A 55 -16.89 3.44 11.55
CA ILE A 55 -18.33 3.75 11.52
C ILE A 55 -19.02 3.14 12.74
N GLY A 56 -19.85 3.94 13.40
CA GLY A 56 -20.69 3.48 14.49
C GLY A 56 -21.80 2.56 14.02
N VAL A 57 -22.02 1.48 14.76
CA VAL A 57 -23.09 0.51 14.48
C VAL A 57 -23.94 0.30 15.72
N SER A 58 -25.23 0.01 15.51
CA SER A 58 -26.18 -0.21 16.62
C SER A 58 -26.13 -1.64 17.18
N ASP A 59 -25.65 -2.60 16.39
CA ASP A 59 -25.44 -4.00 16.77
C ASP A 59 -24.19 -4.52 16.05
N LEU A 60 -23.11 -4.73 16.80
CA LEU A 60 -21.81 -5.06 16.24
C LEU A 60 -21.81 -6.40 15.51
N ASP A 61 -22.37 -7.43 16.12
CA ASP A 61 -22.32 -8.78 15.55
C ASP A 61 -23.23 -8.87 14.31
N ALA A 62 -24.39 -8.21 14.33
CA ALA A 62 -25.24 -8.09 13.14
C ALA A 62 -24.55 -7.32 12.00
N ALA A 63 -23.82 -6.25 12.31
CA ALA A 63 -23.05 -5.50 11.32
C ALA A 63 -21.91 -6.35 10.75
N VAL A 64 -21.15 -7.07 11.58
CA VAL A 64 -20.09 -7.99 11.11
C VAL A 64 -20.66 -9.05 10.16
N ASP A 65 -21.78 -9.67 10.54
CA ASP A 65 -22.45 -10.66 9.70
C ASP A 65 -22.92 -10.04 8.36
N PHE A 66 -23.44 -8.82 8.38
CA PHE A 66 -23.84 -8.09 7.18
C PHE A 66 -22.66 -7.77 6.26
N TYR A 67 -21.58 -7.19 6.79
CA TYR A 67 -20.41 -6.80 6.00
C TYR A 67 -19.69 -8.03 5.43
N ARG A 68 -19.66 -9.14 6.19
CA ARG A 68 -19.13 -10.42 5.69
C ARG A 68 -19.99 -11.03 4.58
N ASN A 69 -21.29 -11.19 4.83
CA ASN A 69 -22.17 -11.95 3.93
C ASN A 69 -22.68 -11.12 2.74
N GLY A 70 -22.90 -9.82 2.94
CA GLY A 70 -23.43 -8.90 1.94
C GLY A 70 -22.36 -8.25 1.08
N LEU A 71 -21.24 -7.82 1.69
CA LEU A 71 -20.17 -7.09 1.01
C LEU A 71 -18.93 -7.96 0.70
N GLY A 72 -18.88 -9.19 1.23
CA GLY A 72 -17.79 -10.14 1.03
C GLY A 72 -16.56 -9.85 1.90
N MET A 73 -16.66 -8.96 2.88
CA MET A 73 -15.53 -8.57 3.72
C MET A 73 -15.12 -9.68 4.69
N ARG A 74 -13.90 -9.57 5.21
CA ARG A 74 -13.33 -10.50 6.17
C ARG A 74 -13.01 -9.78 7.47
N GLU A 75 -13.49 -10.30 8.59
CA GLU A 75 -13.03 -9.89 9.91
C GLU A 75 -11.55 -10.27 10.07
N VAL A 76 -10.72 -9.29 10.43
CA VAL A 76 -9.29 -9.51 10.68
C VAL A 76 -8.95 -9.43 12.16
N GLN A 77 -9.67 -8.62 12.93
CA GLN A 77 -9.38 -8.39 14.34
C GLN A 77 -10.60 -7.81 15.06
N ARG A 78 -10.77 -8.20 16.34
CA ARG A 78 -11.71 -7.57 17.27
C ARG A 78 -10.91 -6.95 18.41
N LEU A 79 -11.20 -5.68 18.67
CA LEU A 79 -10.45 -4.82 19.59
C LEU A 79 -11.40 -4.30 20.67
N THR A 80 -10.93 -4.30 21.91
CA THR A 80 -11.65 -3.69 23.03
C THR A 80 -10.94 -2.42 23.41
N ARG A 81 -11.66 -1.30 23.33
CA ARG A 81 -11.23 0.03 23.76
C ARG A 81 -11.98 0.40 25.04
N ASP A 82 -11.59 1.48 25.68
CA ASP A 82 -12.23 1.92 26.92
C ASP A 82 -13.71 2.30 26.74
N ASP A 83 -14.06 2.85 25.58
CA ASP A 83 -15.38 3.41 25.27
C ASP A 83 -16.17 2.63 24.21
N ARG A 84 -15.55 1.63 23.57
CA ARG A 84 -16.16 0.87 22.46
C ARG A 84 -15.49 -0.48 22.20
N ILE A 85 -16.18 -1.31 21.44
CA ILE A 85 -15.61 -2.49 20.79
C ILE A 85 -15.51 -2.18 19.30
N GLU A 86 -14.34 -2.44 18.70
CA GLU A 86 -14.10 -2.26 17.27
C GLU A 86 -13.90 -3.63 16.60
N VAL A 87 -14.49 -3.85 15.42
CA VAL A 87 -14.15 -4.97 14.55
C VAL A 87 -13.56 -4.44 13.26
N VAL A 88 -12.33 -4.84 12.96
CA VAL A 88 -11.61 -4.48 11.75
C VAL A 88 -12.03 -5.42 10.62
N MET A 89 -12.53 -4.84 9.54
CA MET A 89 -12.99 -5.52 8.34
C MET A 89 -12.06 -5.19 7.16
N GLU A 90 -11.54 -6.22 6.50
CA GLU A 90 -10.75 -6.11 5.27
C GLU A 90 -11.61 -6.48 4.06
N SER A 91 -11.46 -5.74 2.97
CA SER A 91 -12.07 -6.04 1.67
C SER A 91 -11.72 -7.45 1.18
N ALA A 92 -12.59 -8.08 0.39
CA ALA A 92 -12.33 -9.39 -0.20
C ALA A 92 -11.04 -9.41 -1.03
N ASP A 93 -10.81 -8.35 -1.82
CA ASP A 93 -9.58 -8.17 -2.62
C ASP A 93 -8.38 -7.65 -1.80
N ARG A 94 -8.56 -7.35 -0.50
CA ARG A 94 -7.49 -6.83 0.38
C ARG A 94 -6.88 -5.51 -0.09
N ARG A 95 -7.62 -4.78 -0.93
CA ARG A 95 -7.34 -3.42 -1.40
C ARG A 95 -8.19 -2.40 -0.64
N GLY A 96 -7.69 -1.17 -0.58
CA GLY A 96 -8.35 -0.06 0.10
C GLY A 96 -8.09 -0.06 1.61
N SER A 97 -8.66 0.95 2.25
CA SER A 97 -8.66 1.11 3.70
C SER A 97 -9.49 0.04 4.40
N HIS A 98 -9.19 -0.23 5.67
CA HIS A 98 -10.05 -1.07 6.50
C HIS A 98 -11.32 -0.33 6.93
N ILE A 99 -12.36 -1.07 7.28
CA ILE A 99 -13.53 -0.54 7.99
C ILE A 99 -13.47 -1.02 9.44
N LEU A 100 -13.56 -0.10 10.40
CA LEU A 100 -13.74 -0.41 11.81
C LEU A 100 -15.23 -0.26 12.13
N LEU A 101 -15.92 -1.37 12.38
CA LEU A 101 -17.28 -1.34 12.91
C LEU A 101 -17.20 -1.08 14.41
N MET A 102 -17.81 0.01 14.88
CA MET A 102 -17.65 0.49 16.25
C MET A 102 -18.97 0.43 17.03
N GLU A 103 -19.04 -0.44 18.03
CA GLU A 103 -20.12 -0.43 19.01
C GLU A 103 -19.65 0.27 20.28
N PHE A 104 -20.25 1.43 20.56
CA PHE A 104 -19.89 2.23 21.73
C PHE A 104 -20.52 1.66 23.01
N THR A 105 -19.70 1.52 24.04
CA THR A 105 -20.05 0.91 25.34
C THR A 105 -20.10 1.91 26.49
N ASP A 106 -19.87 3.20 26.20
CA ASP A 106 -19.82 4.29 27.18
C ASP A 106 -21.20 4.80 27.65
N GLY A 107 -22.29 4.30 27.06
CA GLY A 107 -23.65 4.71 27.38
C GLY A 107 -24.05 6.09 26.84
N VAL A 108 -23.22 6.71 25.99
CA VAL A 108 -23.55 7.95 25.29
C VAL A 108 -24.38 7.62 24.06
N GLY A 109 -25.63 8.09 24.04
CA GLY A 109 -26.54 7.87 22.92
C GLY A 109 -26.04 8.57 21.65
N ARG A 110 -25.77 7.78 20.61
CA ARG A 110 -25.32 8.26 19.28
C ARG A 110 -26.37 7.94 18.22
N ASN A 111 -26.41 8.75 17.17
CA ASN A 111 -27.30 8.50 16.05
C ASN A 111 -26.56 7.80 14.90
N TYR A 112 -26.74 6.49 14.80
CA TYR A 112 -26.12 5.68 13.74
C TYR A 112 -26.81 5.87 12.38
N GLN A 113 -28.04 6.38 12.35
CA GLN A 113 -28.93 6.36 11.17
C GLN A 113 -28.78 7.58 10.26
N GLN A 114 -28.01 8.60 10.67
CA GLN A 114 -27.94 9.90 10.00
C GLN A 114 -26.55 10.25 9.46
N ASN A 115 -25.68 9.26 9.27
CA ASN A 115 -24.38 9.49 8.64
C ASN A 115 -24.57 10.07 7.23
N PRO A 116 -24.10 11.31 6.97
CA PRO A 116 -24.26 11.97 5.68
C PRO A 116 -23.28 11.45 4.62
N GLY A 117 -22.34 10.59 5.01
CA GLY A 117 -21.30 10.01 4.15
C GLY A 117 -21.73 8.79 3.33
N LYS A 118 -20.74 8.12 2.73
CA LYS A 118 -20.93 6.91 1.91
C LYS A 118 -19.74 5.96 1.99
N LEU A 119 -19.95 4.69 1.64
CA LEU A 119 -18.90 3.71 1.38
C LEU A 119 -19.02 3.23 -0.05
N VAL A 120 -17.93 3.31 -0.83
CA VAL A 120 -17.93 2.98 -2.26
C VAL A 120 -17.20 1.66 -2.47
N PHE A 121 -17.90 0.67 -3.01
CA PHE A 121 -17.34 -0.63 -3.35
C PHE A 121 -17.23 -0.81 -4.86
N CYS A 122 -16.01 -1.06 -5.34
CA CYS A 122 -15.77 -1.54 -6.69
C CYS A 122 -15.91 -3.06 -6.72
N VAL A 123 -16.67 -3.59 -7.68
CA VAL A 123 -17.07 -5.01 -7.72
C VAL A 123 -17.09 -5.53 -9.15
N HIS A 124 -16.81 -6.83 -9.35
CA HIS A 124 -16.81 -7.43 -10.68
C HIS A 124 -18.20 -7.35 -11.36
N ASP A 125 -19.22 -7.84 -10.66
CA ASP A 125 -20.61 -7.90 -11.12
C ASP A 125 -21.51 -7.15 -10.12
N ALA A 126 -21.89 -5.93 -10.48
CA ALA A 126 -22.70 -5.06 -9.63
C ALA A 126 -24.10 -5.62 -9.35
N THR A 127 -24.72 -6.31 -10.31
CA THR A 127 -26.06 -6.88 -10.14
C THR A 127 -26.04 -8.08 -9.21
N ALA A 128 -25.06 -8.97 -9.36
CA ALA A 128 -24.87 -10.09 -8.44
C ALA A 128 -24.49 -9.60 -7.03
N PHE A 129 -23.66 -8.56 -6.93
CA PHE A 129 -23.31 -7.93 -5.66
C PHE A 129 -24.53 -7.32 -4.96
N ALA A 130 -25.34 -6.52 -5.67
CA ALA A 130 -26.57 -5.95 -5.13
C ALA A 130 -27.56 -7.03 -4.64
N SER A 131 -27.68 -8.15 -5.36
CA SER A 131 -28.54 -9.26 -4.95
C SER A 131 -28.07 -9.92 -3.64
N ARG A 132 -26.75 -10.08 -3.46
CA ARG A 132 -26.17 -10.60 -2.20
C ARG A 132 -26.35 -9.60 -1.06
N PHE A 133 -26.13 -8.32 -1.34
CA PHE A 133 -26.35 -7.22 -0.40
C PHE A 133 -27.79 -7.21 0.15
N GLU A 134 -28.80 -7.31 -0.71
CA GLU A 134 -30.21 -7.40 -0.27
C GLU A 134 -30.49 -8.68 0.52
N SER A 135 -29.95 -9.81 0.06
CA SER A 135 -30.14 -11.11 0.74
C SER A 135 -29.55 -11.13 2.14
N ALA A 136 -28.52 -10.32 2.40
CA ALA A 136 -27.89 -10.17 3.72
C ALA A 136 -28.64 -9.19 4.64
N GLY A 137 -29.69 -8.50 4.16
CA GLY A 137 -30.49 -7.55 4.93
C GLY A 137 -30.30 -6.08 4.53
N GLY A 138 -29.53 -5.81 3.48
CA GLY A 138 -29.35 -4.47 2.93
C GLY A 138 -30.59 -4.03 2.15
N ARG A 139 -30.75 -2.72 1.97
CA ARG A 139 -31.84 -2.14 1.19
C ARG A 139 -31.30 -1.44 -0.05
N ILE A 140 -31.59 -1.94 -1.24
CA ILE A 140 -31.23 -1.23 -2.48
C ILE A 140 -32.16 -0.03 -2.66
N THR A 141 -31.58 1.16 -2.70
CA THR A 141 -32.29 2.43 -2.92
C THR A 141 -32.28 2.83 -4.40
N ALA A 142 -31.28 2.38 -5.16
CA ALA A 142 -31.23 2.48 -6.60
C ALA A 142 -30.52 1.23 -7.18
N PRO A 143 -31.18 0.40 -7.99
CA PRO A 143 -30.56 -0.80 -8.54
C PRO A 143 -29.40 -0.44 -9.49
N PRO A 144 -28.37 -1.30 -9.62
CA PRO A 144 -27.28 -1.09 -10.57
C PRO A 144 -27.80 -0.85 -11.99
N ALA A 145 -27.45 0.31 -12.55
CA ALA A 145 -27.84 0.72 -13.89
C ALA A 145 -26.64 1.26 -14.66
N ALA A 146 -26.64 1.03 -15.98
CA ALA A 146 -25.56 1.45 -16.87
C ALA A 146 -25.60 2.96 -17.08
N LEU A 147 -24.43 3.57 -16.99
CA LEU A 147 -24.28 5.01 -17.13
C LEU A 147 -23.61 5.34 -18.47
N PRO A 148 -24.35 5.92 -19.44
CA PRO A 148 -23.81 6.20 -20.77
C PRO A 148 -22.58 7.10 -20.75
N GLU A 149 -22.53 8.04 -19.80
CA GLU A 149 -21.44 9.03 -19.66
C GLU A 149 -20.14 8.40 -19.16
N TYR A 150 -20.19 7.16 -18.65
CA TYR A 150 -19.07 6.43 -18.07
C TYR A 150 -18.89 5.06 -18.72
N ASP A 151 -18.94 5.03 -20.05
CA ASP A 151 -18.72 3.83 -20.87
C ASP A 151 -19.63 2.65 -20.47
N GLY A 152 -20.84 2.95 -20.00
CA GLY A 152 -21.81 1.96 -19.56
C GLY A 152 -21.50 1.32 -18.19
N THR A 153 -20.60 1.91 -17.39
CA THR A 153 -20.34 1.48 -16.00
C THR A 153 -21.64 1.30 -15.24
N LEU A 154 -21.79 0.17 -14.55
CA LEU A 154 -22.95 -0.10 -13.72
C LEU A 154 -22.76 0.54 -12.34
N VAL A 155 -23.67 1.42 -11.94
CA VAL A 155 -23.66 2.03 -10.61
C VAL A 155 -25.00 1.83 -9.93
N GLY A 156 -24.97 1.43 -8.67
CA GLY A 156 -26.15 1.27 -7.81
C GLY A 156 -25.91 1.81 -6.40
N PHE A 157 -26.99 1.97 -5.66
CA PHE A 157 -26.96 2.47 -4.29
C PHE A 157 -27.83 1.61 -3.37
N GLY A 158 -27.32 1.37 -2.17
CA GLY A 158 -28.02 0.68 -1.11
C GLY A 158 -27.78 1.31 0.25
N ARG A 159 -28.46 0.79 1.26
CA ARG A 159 -28.32 1.17 2.66
C ARG A 159 -28.07 -0.07 3.49
N ASP A 160 -27.06 -0.02 4.34
CA ASP A 160 -26.81 -1.08 5.33
C ASP A 160 -27.87 -1.03 6.46
N PRO A 161 -27.85 -1.97 7.43
CA PRO A 161 -28.80 -1.98 8.54
C PRO A 161 -28.78 -0.71 9.41
N ASP A 162 -27.63 -0.04 9.51
CA ASP A 162 -27.45 1.23 10.21
C ASP A 162 -27.70 2.45 9.31
N ASN A 163 -28.21 2.24 8.10
CA ASN A 163 -28.57 3.27 7.13
C ASN A 163 -27.38 4.07 6.56
N ASN A 164 -26.15 3.55 6.65
CA ASN A 164 -25.00 4.07 5.89
C ASN A 164 -25.24 3.88 4.39
N LEU A 165 -24.89 4.89 3.58
CA LEU A 165 -25.00 4.82 2.13
C LEU A 165 -23.90 3.92 1.57
N ILE A 166 -24.28 2.91 0.80
CA ILE A 166 -23.37 2.01 0.09
C ILE A 166 -23.52 2.27 -1.41
N GLU A 167 -22.44 2.66 -2.04
CA GLU A 167 -22.34 2.83 -3.49
C GLU A 167 -21.65 1.59 -4.10
N ILE A 168 -22.24 1.04 -5.15
CA ILE A 168 -21.80 -0.18 -5.81
C ILE A 168 -21.39 0.17 -7.23
N VAL A 169 -20.10 0.03 -7.55
CA VAL A 169 -19.53 0.36 -8.87
C VAL A 169 -19.03 -0.90 -9.56
N GLY A 170 -19.60 -1.22 -10.71
CA GLY A 170 -19.22 -2.37 -11.53
C GLY A 170 -17.94 -2.12 -12.30
N VAL A 171 -16.88 -2.88 -12.00
CA VAL A 171 -15.58 -2.81 -12.66
C VAL A 171 -15.21 -4.23 -13.15
N PRO A 172 -15.49 -4.58 -14.42
CA PRO A 172 -15.34 -5.95 -14.90
C PRO A 172 -13.93 -6.55 -14.79
N SER A 173 -12.90 -5.72 -14.66
CA SER A 173 -11.50 -6.15 -14.52
C SER A 173 -11.12 -6.58 -13.10
N VAL A 174 -11.94 -6.29 -12.08
CA VAL A 174 -11.67 -6.71 -10.70
C VAL A 174 -12.16 -8.14 -10.50
N THR A 175 -11.50 -8.90 -9.63
CA THR A 175 -11.90 -10.27 -9.30
C THR A 175 -12.83 -10.26 -8.08
N ASP A 176 -12.40 -9.56 -7.03
CA ASP A 176 -13.12 -9.47 -5.76
C ASP A 176 -13.52 -8.02 -5.45
N SER A 177 -14.46 -7.85 -4.51
CA SER A 177 -14.91 -6.52 -4.07
C SER A 177 -13.83 -5.83 -3.23
N PHE A 178 -13.75 -4.51 -3.35
CA PHE A 178 -12.95 -3.69 -2.44
C PHE A 178 -13.52 -2.30 -2.20
N LEU A 179 -13.21 -1.76 -1.02
CA LEU A 179 -13.53 -0.41 -0.61
C LEU A 179 -12.67 0.58 -1.40
N ALA A 180 -13.25 1.19 -2.43
CA ALA A 180 -12.56 2.13 -3.30
C ALA A 180 -12.51 3.54 -2.71
N ALA A 181 -13.56 3.96 -2.02
CA ALA A 181 -13.65 5.27 -1.39
C ALA A 181 -14.53 5.28 -0.15
N VAL A 182 -14.28 6.26 0.70
CA VAL A 182 -15.05 6.57 1.92
C VAL A 182 -15.44 8.03 1.84
N GLY A 183 -16.73 8.32 1.92
CA GLY A 183 -17.25 9.67 1.96
C GLY A 183 -17.62 10.10 3.36
N ILE A 184 -17.27 11.33 3.71
CA ILE A 184 -17.78 12.05 4.88
C ILE A 184 -18.62 13.25 4.42
N GLY A 185 -19.65 13.59 5.18
CA GLY A 185 -20.40 14.82 4.94
C GLY A 185 -19.69 16.00 5.58
N VAL A 186 -19.60 17.12 4.88
CA VAL A 186 -18.98 18.35 5.38
C VAL A 186 -19.91 19.55 5.20
N SER A 187 -19.95 20.46 6.17
CA SER A 187 -20.81 21.65 6.11
C SER A 187 -20.25 22.73 5.19
N HIS A 188 -18.92 22.82 5.06
CA HIS A 188 -18.22 23.82 4.26
C HIS A 188 -17.18 23.17 3.36
N LEU A 189 -17.60 22.78 2.14
CA LEU A 189 -16.81 21.92 1.25
C LEU A 189 -15.40 22.46 0.96
N GLN A 190 -15.25 23.75 0.66
CA GLN A 190 -13.95 24.35 0.36
C GLN A 190 -13.04 24.43 1.60
N GLN A 191 -13.61 24.63 2.79
CA GLN A 191 -12.83 24.67 4.03
C GLN A 191 -12.31 23.28 4.38
N ALA A 192 -13.17 22.26 4.29
CA ALA A 192 -12.77 20.87 4.45
C ALA A 192 -11.71 20.49 3.41
N HIS A 193 -11.91 20.86 2.14
CA HIS A 193 -10.92 20.62 1.08
C HIS A 193 -9.54 21.13 1.48
N ALA A 194 -9.42 22.40 1.87
CA ALA A 194 -8.15 22.99 2.29
C ALA A 194 -7.51 22.26 3.49
N LEU A 195 -8.30 21.85 4.50
CA LEU A 195 -7.78 21.06 5.62
C LEU A 195 -7.18 19.72 5.15
N TYR A 196 -7.94 18.97 4.35
CA TYR A 196 -7.53 17.63 3.92
C TYR A 196 -6.43 17.65 2.85
N THR A 197 -6.31 18.71 2.05
CA THR A 197 -5.21 18.86 1.09
C THR A 197 -3.98 19.50 1.70
N ASP A 198 -4.12 20.66 2.36
CA ASP A 198 -2.99 21.52 2.69
C ASP A 198 -2.36 21.11 4.03
N ALA A 199 -3.17 20.75 5.03
CA ALA A 199 -2.67 20.33 6.34
C ALA A 199 -2.33 18.83 6.37
N ILE A 200 -3.23 18.00 5.84
CA ILE A 200 -3.08 16.54 5.87
C ILE A 200 -2.21 16.03 4.72
N GLY A 201 -2.22 16.69 3.56
CA GLY A 201 -1.42 16.30 2.39
C GLY A 201 -2.10 15.27 1.47
N LEU A 202 -3.43 15.14 1.50
CA LEU A 202 -4.13 14.34 0.48
C LEU A 202 -4.15 15.09 -0.85
N GLN A 203 -4.17 14.34 -1.95
CA GLN A 203 -4.10 14.88 -3.30
C GLN A 203 -5.49 14.94 -3.94
N GLU A 204 -5.93 16.12 -4.37
CA GLU A 204 -7.17 16.25 -5.14
C GLU A 204 -7.08 15.42 -6.42
N GLN A 205 -8.00 14.47 -6.57
CA GLN A 205 -8.15 13.70 -7.80
C GLN A 205 -9.21 14.31 -8.70
N ALA A 206 -10.34 14.73 -8.11
CA ALA A 206 -11.46 15.25 -8.85
C ALA A 206 -12.42 16.06 -7.99
N PHE A 207 -13.12 16.96 -8.64
CA PHE A 207 -14.31 17.64 -8.15
C PHE A 207 -15.51 17.23 -9.00
N LEU A 208 -16.63 16.92 -8.35
CA LEU A 208 -17.88 16.56 -8.98
C LEU A 208 -19.01 17.41 -8.43
N GLN A 209 -19.83 17.95 -9.33
CA GLN A 209 -21.09 18.59 -8.97
C GLN A 209 -22.24 17.77 -9.52
N VAL A 210 -23.16 17.39 -8.64
CA VAL A 210 -24.41 16.75 -9.00
C VAL A 210 -25.53 17.75 -8.77
N PRO A 211 -26.01 18.43 -9.83
CA PRO A 211 -26.96 19.53 -9.70
C PRO A 211 -28.19 19.16 -8.86
N GLY A 212 -28.39 19.92 -7.78
CA GLY A 212 -29.53 19.73 -6.88
C GLY A 212 -29.47 18.48 -6.01
N LEU A 213 -28.31 17.82 -5.90
CA LEU A 213 -28.07 16.70 -5.00
C LEU A 213 -26.93 16.99 -4.02
N TYR A 214 -25.69 17.07 -4.51
CA TYR A 214 -24.50 17.33 -3.71
C TYR A 214 -23.32 17.77 -4.60
N ASP A 215 -22.33 18.39 -3.97
CA ASP A 215 -21.00 18.62 -4.54
C ASP A 215 -19.99 17.77 -3.74
N GLU A 216 -18.99 17.21 -4.41
CA GLU A 216 -17.97 16.41 -3.74
C GLU A 216 -16.56 16.58 -4.32
N TYR A 217 -15.56 16.49 -3.43
CA TYR A 217 -14.16 16.29 -3.80
C TYR A 217 -13.75 14.85 -3.53
N THR A 218 -13.02 14.24 -4.46
CA THR A 218 -12.34 12.96 -4.24
C THR A 218 -10.85 13.21 -4.05
N LEU A 219 -10.32 12.78 -2.91
CA LEU A 219 -8.94 12.97 -2.49
C LEU A 219 -8.24 11.60 -2.37
N LEU A 220 -6.99 11.53 -2.83
CA LEU A 220 -6.16 10.33 -2.77
C LEU A 220 -5.04 10.49 -1.74
N SER A 221 -4.69 9.39 -1.11
CA SER A 221 -3.47 9.33 -0.30
C SER A 221 -2.24 9.31 -1.21
N PRO A 222 -1.20 10.11 -0.95
CA PRO A 222 0.09 10.00 -1.66
C PRO A 222 0.78 8.65 -1.43
N VAL A 223 0.47 7.97 -0.32
CA VAL A 223 0.94 6.62 -0.02
C VAL A 223 -0.06 5.58 -0.56
N PRO A 224 0.39 4.61 -1.38
CA PRO A 224 -0.50 3.64 -2.01
C PRO A 224 -1.12 2.68 -0.99
N GLY A 225 -2.31 2.17 -1.34
CA GLY A 225 -3.00 1.09 -0.62
C GLY A 225 -4.23 1.53 0.18
N GLY A 226 -4.45 2.83 0.40
CA GLY A 226 -5.67 3.36 1.01
C GLY A 226 -6.82 3.52 0.02
N SER A 227 -8.04 3.66 0.54
CA SER A 227 -9.21 4.14 -0.21
C SER A 227 -9.11 5.65 -0.45
N ALA A 228 -9.83 6.16 -1.45
CA ALA A 228 -10.01 7.60 -1.59
C ALA A 228 -10.87 8.15 -0.44
N LEU A 229 -10.61 9.40 -0.03
CA LEU A 229 -11.50 10.16 0.84
C LEU A 229 -12.39 11.05 -0.02
N VAL A 230 -13.70 10.98 0.18
CA VAL A 230 -14.68 11.84 -0.49
C VAL A 230 -15.22 12.86 0.50
N LEU A 231 -15.03 14.14 0.22
CA LEU A 231 -15.66 15.22 0.98
C LEU A 231 -16.95 15.58 0.28
N MET A 232 -18.11 15.43 0.93
CA MET A 232 -19.41 15.58 0.29
C MET A 232 -20.26 16.64 0.99
N HIS A 233 -20.81 17.57 0.22
CA HIS A 233 -21.73 18.60 0.71
C HIS A 233 -23.06 18.53 -0.04
N TRP A 234 -24.16 18.30 0.69
CA TRP A 234 -25.49 18.16 0.08
C TRP A 234 -26.08 19.52 -0.33
N THR A 235 -26.52 19.63 -1.59
CA THR A 235 -27.05 20.85 -2.21
C THR A 235 -28.54 20.76 -2.57
N ASN A 236 -29.20 19.64 -2.21
CA ASN A 236 -30.62 19.39 -2.46
C ASN A 236 -31.60 20.15 -1.54
N GLY A 237 -31.10 21.02 -0.67
CA GLY A 237 -31.91 21.72 0.34
C GLY A 237 -32.35 20.85 1.52
N SER A 238 -31.81 19.62 1.65
CA SER A 238 -31.87 18.87 2.90
C SER A 238 -30.98 19.53 3.97
N ASP A 239 -31.16 19.14 5.22
CA ASP A 239 -30.35 19.57 6.37
C ASP A 239 -29.66 18.33 6.98
N PRO A 240 -28.60 17.80 6.34
CA PRO A 240 -27.91 16.62 6.85
C PRO A 240 -27.24 16.91 8.19
N ASN A 241 -27.19 15.90 9.05
CA ASN A 241 -26.42 16.01 10.28
C ASN A 241 -24.93 15.92 9.96
N TYR A 242 -24.22 17.05 9.94
CA TYR A 242 -22.77 17.06 9.72
C TYR A 242 -21.97 16.87 11.03
N GLN A 243 -22.60 17.06 12.19
CA GLN A 243 -21.95 16.99 13.50
C GLN A 243 -22.28 15.70 14.25
N ASP A 244 -21.46 15.35 15.25
CA ASP A 244 -21.68 14.22 16.17
C ASP A 244 -21.95 12.87 15.47
N ASN A 245 -21.49 12.72 14.22
CA ASN A 245 -21.57 11.46 13.52
C ASN A 245 -20.57 10.49 14.15
N PRO A 246 -20.94 9.22 14.38
CA PRO A 246 -20.04 8.22 14.92
C PRO A 246 -19.06 7.74 13.85
N VAL A 247 -18.34 8.65 13.22
CA VAL A 247 -17.39 8.42 12.14
C VAL A 247 -16.00 8.83 12.62
N LYS A 248 -15.02 7.99 12.29
CA LYS A 248 -13.60 8.20 12.59
C LYS A 248 -12.78 8.01 11.32
N LEU A 249 -11.87 8.92 11.03
CA LEU A 249 -10.83 8.72 10.02
C LEU A 249 -9.53 8.34 10.72
N GLN A 250 -8.97 7.18 10.39
CA GLN A 250 -7.66 6.77 10.87
C GLN A 250 -6.61 7.16 9.82
N LEU A 251 -5.90 8.24 10.09
CA LEU A 251 -4.84 8.78 9.25
C LEU A 251 -3.48 8.32 9.79
N ALA A 252 -2.77 7.57 8.96
CA ALA A 252 -1.45 7.07 9.30
C ALA A 252 -0.38 7.90 8.59
N THR A 253 0.71 8.22 9.30
CA THR A 253 1.74 9.14 8.82
C THR A 253 3.12 8.79 9.36
N ALA A 254 4.16 9.36 8.76
CA ALA A 254 5.54 9.20 9.21
C ALA A 254 5.81 9.86 10.57
N ASP A 255 5.22 11.04 10.77
CA ASP A 255 5.42 11.87 11.96
C ASP A 255 4.05 12.34 12.47
N PRO A 256 3.46 11.59 13.41
CA PRO A 256 2.19 11.96 14.02
C PRO A 256 2.18 13.34 14.66
N ARG A 257 3.30 13.75 15.27
CA ARG A 257 3.39 15.04 15.97
C ARG A 257 3.38 16.19 14.98
N LEU A 258 4.17 16.09 13.90
CA LEU A 258 4.12 17.10 12.85
C LEU A 258 2.73 17.20 12.19
N LEU A 259 2.02 16.08 12.01
CA LEU A 259 0.65 16.12 11.50
C LEU A 259 -0.31 16.78 12.50
N ALA A 260 -0.19 16.51 13.80
CA ALA A 260 -0.97 17.20 14.82
C ALA A 260 -0.70 18.71 14.84
N ASP A 261 0.57 19.13 14.74
CA ASP A 261 0.95 20.54 14.65
C ASP A 261 0.30 21.22 13.42
N ARG A 262 0.33 20.57 12.24
CA ARG A 262 -0.32 21.09 11.02
C ARG A 262 -1.83 21.18 11.13
N LEU A 263 -2.46 20.20 11.78
CA LEU A 263 -3.90 20.21 12.03
C LEU A 263 -4.26 21.38 12.96
N ALA A 264 -3.49 21.61 14.02
CA ALA A 264 -3.68 22.76 14.90
C ALA A 264 -3.49 24.10 14.17
N GLU A 265 -2.49 24.20 13.29
CA GLU A 265 -2.26 25.38 12.45
C GLU A 265 -3.40 25.64 11.45
N ALA A 266 -4.13 24.58 11.07
CA ALA A 266 -5.30 24.65 10.20
C ALA A 266 -6.63 24.76 10.97
N ASP A 267 -6.59 25.20 12.23
CA ASP A 267 -7.76 25.39 13.11
C ASP A 267 -8.59 24.11 13.36
N ALA A 268 -7.98 22.93 13.26
CA ALA A 268 -8.57 21.68 13.76
C ALA A 268 -8.35 21.55 15.28
N ASP A 269 -9.31 20.95 15.98
CA ASP A 269 -9.25 20.81 17.43
C ASP A 269 -8.40 19.58 17.81
N ILE A 270 -7.24 19.80 18.42
CA ILE A 270 -6.41 18.70 18.95
C ILE A 270 -6.98 18.22 20.29
N LEU A 271 -7.56 17.02 20.28
CA LEU A 271 -8.14 16.39 21.48
C LEU A 271 -7.06 15.72 22.34
N HIS A 272 -6.05 15.13 21.68
CA HIS A 272 -4.95 14.46 22.35
C HIS A 272 -3.69 14.50 21.49
N GLU A 273 -2.60 15.00 22.08
CA GLU A 273 -1.30 15.02 21.41
C GLU A 273 -0.77 13.61 21.13
N PRO A 274 -0.06 13.39 20.02
CA PRO A 274 0.51 12.08 19.71
C PRO A 274 1.56 11.59 20.72
N VAL A 275 1.22 10.50 21.40
CA VAL A 275 2.07 9.83 22.40
C VAL A 275 2.12 8.32 22.16
N ALA A 276 3.14 7.66 22.71
CA ALA A 276 3.26 6.21 22.59
C ALA A 276 2.03 5.52 23.19
N SER A 277 1.36 4.71 22.38
CA SER A 277 0.15 4.01 22.80
C SER A 277 0.45 2.96 23.87
N THR A 278 -0.50 2.81 24.81
CA THR A 278 -0.50 1.70 25.78
C THR A 278 -1.33 0.51 25.29
N GLU A 279 -1.99 0.64 24.14
CA GLU A 279 -2.79 -0.42 23.55
C GLU A 279 -1.88 -1.54 23.03
N PRO A 280 -2.12 -2.81 23.42
CA PRO A 280 -1.25 -3.92 23.06
C PRO A 280 -1.12 -4.14 21.55
N ASP A 281 -2.18 -3.86 20.78
CA ASP A 281 -2.19 -4.04 19.32
C ASP A 281 -1.41 -2.97 18.55
N LEU A 282 -1.02 -1.89 19.22
CA LEU A 282 -0.35 -0.76 18.58
C LEU A 282 1.16 -0.73 18.83
N ASN A 283 1.72 -1.68 19.59
CA ASN A 283 3.17 -1.85 19.77
C ASN A 283 3.91 -0.53 20.08
N GLN A 284 3.35 0.30 20.97
CA GLN A 284 3.89 1.62 21.34
C GLN A 284 3.97 2.66 20.21
N ALA A 285 3.31 2.44 19.08
CA ALA A 285 3.15 3.44 18.03
C ALA A 285 2.60 4.74 18.61
N LEU A 286 3.07 5.88 18.10
CA LEU A 286 2.52 7.17 18.48
C LEU A 286 1.09 7.30 17.96
N VAL A 287 0.16 7.65 18.86
CA VAL A 287 -1.25 7.90 18.54
C VAL A 287 -1.71 9.20 19.16
N GLY A 288 -2.38 10.02 18.35
CA GLY A 288 -3.06 11.24 18.77
C GLY A 288 -4.48 11.32 18.20
N TYR A 289 -5.25 12.31 18.65
CA TYR A 289 -6.63 12.52 18.23
C TYR A 289 -6.89 14.00 17.98
N ALA A 290 -7.62 14.29 16.91
CA ALA A 290 -8.10 15.61 16.56
C ALA A 290 -9.55 15.53 16.03
N THR A 291 -10.21 16.67 15.86
CA THR A 291 -11.47 16.75 15.10
C THR A 291 -11.36 17.82 14.02
N ASP A 292 -11.93 17.55 12.86
CA ASP A 292 -12.12 18.60 11.84
C ASP A 292 -13.23 19.58 12.23
N HIS A 293 -13.47 20.60 11.40
CA HIS A 293 -14.46 21.64 11.66
C HIS A 293 -15.91 21.15 11.75
N ASP A 294 -16.20 19.96 11.22
CA ASP A 294 -17.51 19.32 11.30
C ASP A 294 -17.60 18.35 12.48
N GLY A 295 -16.52 18.16 13.24
CA GLY A 295 -16.45 17.25 14.39
C GLY A 295 -16.15 15.79 14.01
N THR A 296 -15.73 15.52 12.77
CA THR A 296 -15.26 14.19 12.38
C THR A 296 -14.00 13.86 13.16
N LEU A 297 -14.00 12.73 13.88
CA LEU A 297 -12.83 12.30 14.64
C LEU A 297 -11.70 11.89 13.70
N ILE A 298 -10.52 12.47 13.87
CA ILE A 298 -9.29 12.11 13.19
C ILE A 298 -8.38 11.42 14.20
N GLU A 299 -8.14 10.13 14.01
CA GLU A 299 -7.11 9.40 14.73
C GLU A 299 -5.80 9.47 13.94
N ILE A 300 -4.76 10.03 14.56
CA ILE A 300 -3.44 10.22 13.96
C ILE A 300 -2.53 9.09 14.44
N ARG A 301 -1.99 8.28 13.53
CA ARG A 301 -1.21 7.08 13.88
C ARG A 301 0.17 7.04 13.22
N GLN A 302 1.19 6.61 13.96
CA GLN A 302 2.51 6.33 13.39
C GLN A 302 2.43 5.14 12.43
N SER A 303 2.96 5.31 11.23
CA SER A 303 3.04 4.25 10.22
C SER A 303 4.47 3.73 10.06
N LEU A 304 4.58 2.42 9.86
CA LEU A 304 5.81 1.74 9.42
C LEU A 304 5.72 1.30 7.95
N ARG A 305 4.69 1.75 7.23
CA ARG A 305 4.38 1.28 5.87
C ARG A 305 5.63 1.37 5.00
N SER A 306 5.98 0.23 4.41
CA SER A 306 7.24 0.07 3.70
C SER A 306 7.11 -0.83 2.48
N TYR A 307 8.18 -0.89 1.69
CA TYR A 307 8.34 -1.82 0.59
C TYR A 307 9.81 -2.16 0.34
N LEU A 308 10.04 -3.27 -0.36
CA LEU A 308 11.37 -3.63 -0.85
C LEU A 308 11.71 -2.74 -2.05
N GLY A 309 12.57 -1.73 -1.86
CA GLY A 309 13.00 -0.82 -2.92
C GLY A 309 14.07 -1.45 -3.82
N ALA A 310 14.97 -2.22 -3.23
CA ALA A 310 15.99 -2.99 -3.95
C ALA A 310 16.38 -4.27 -3.20
N ALA A 311 16.92 -5.23 -3.93
CA ALA A 311 17.63 -6.36 -3.36
C ALA A 311 19.05 -6.39 -3.90
N ALA A 312 20.03 -6.70 -3.06
CA ALA A 312 21.43 -6.73 -3.45
C ALA A 312 22.04 -8.11 -3.32
N ILE A 313 22.97 -8.43 -4.23
CA ILE A 313 23.76 -9.66 -4.22
C ILE A 313 25.24 -9.34 -4.46
N GLY A 314 26.12 -10.07 -3.80
CA GLY A 314 27.55 -9.99 -4.02
C GLY A 314 27.98 -10.69 -5.32
N VAL A 315 28.94 -10.08 -6.03
CA VAL A 315 29.48 -10.57 -7.30
C VAL A 315 31.01 -10.51 -7.31
N GLU A 316 31.66 -11.45 -7.99
CA GLU A 316 33.12 -11.50 -8.16
C GLU A 316 33.59 -10.44 -9.17
N ASP A 317 32.83 -10.25 -10.25
CA ASP A 317 33.11 -9.30 -11.33
C ASP A 317 31.82 -8.51 -11.67
N LEU A 318 31.88 -7.19 -11.45
CA LEU A 318 30.73 -6.31 -11.64
C LEU A 318 30.33 -6.22 -13.12
N GLN A 319 31.28 -6.11 -14.04
CA GLN A 319 30.99 -5.99 -15.46
C GLN A 319 30.39 -7.28 -16.01
N ALA A 320 30.94 -8.45 -15.64
CA ALA A 320 30.40 -9.73 -16.07
C ALA A 320 28.97 -9.95 -15.55
N ALA A 321 28.69 -9.53 -14.30
CA ALA A 321 27.34 -9.58 -13.74
C ALA A 321 26.39 -8.59 -14.45
N GLU A 322 26.81 -7.35 -14.69
CA GLU A 322 26.04 -6.36 -15.46
C GLU A 322 25.66 -6.90 -16.84
N ASP A 323 26.62 -7.48 -17.57
CA ASP A 323 26.39 -8.07 -18.89
C ASP A 323 25.41 -9.23 -18.82
N PHE A 324 25.50 -10.07 -17.78
CA PHE A 324 24.58 -11.18 -17.55
C PHE A 324 23.15 -10.71 -17.30
N PHE A 325 22.95 -9.80 -16.33
CA PHE A 325 21.61 -9.32 -15.98
C PHE A 325 20.99 -8.46 -17.10
N SER A 326 21.81 -7.73 -17.85
CA SER A 326 21.32 -6.94 -18.99
C SER A 326 20.92 -7.83 -20.17
N ASN A 327 21.82 -8.70 -20.63
CA ASN A 327 21.58 -9.49 -21.84
C ASN A 327 20.72 -10.73 -21.58
N GLY A 328 20.81 -11.32 -20.38
CA GLY A 328 20.11 -12.54 -20.04
C GLY A 328 18.73 -12.32 -19.42
N LEU A 329 18.56 -11.23 -18.66
CA LEU A 329 17.34 -10.97 -17.88
C LEU A 329 16.66 -9.63 -18.23
N GLY A 330 17.21 -8.87 -19.18
CA GLY A 330 16.60 -7.65 -19.72
C GLY A 330 16.65 -6.45 -18.78
N MET A 331 17.53 -6.47 -17.77
CA MET A 331 17.69 -5.34 -16.86
C MET A 331 18.52 -4.21 -17.48
N ARG A 332 18.41 -3.00 -16.93
CA ARG A 332 19.20 -1.83 -17.34
C ARG A 332 19.90 -1.18 -16.16
N VAL A 333 21.15 -0.78 -16.36
CA VAL A 333 21.89 0.01 -15.36
C VAL A 333 21.24 1.39 -15.22
N VAL A 334 20.95 1.81 -13.99
CA VAL A 334 20.36 3.12 -13.69
C VAL A 334 21.22 3.98 -12.77
N ALA A 335 22.08 3.37 -11.97
CA ALA A 335 23.03 4.07 -11.14
C ALA A 335 24.26 3.21 -10.88
N ARG A 336 25.37 3.86 -10.55
CA ARG A 336 26.56 3.25 -9.95
C ARG A 336 26.89 4.02 -8.69
N ARG A 337 27.23 3.31 -7.63
CA ARG A 337 27.51 3.90 -6.31
C ARG A 337 28.84 3.34 -5.80
N THR A 338 29.57 4.19 -5.09
CA THR A 338 30.80 3.79 -4.41
C THR A 338 30.56 3.86 -2.92
N ARG A 339 30.86 2.76 -2.22
CA ARG A 339 30.79 2.66 -0.76
C ARG A 339 32.17 2.39 -0.20
N GLU A 340 32.35 2.60 1.09
CA GLU A 340 33.64 2.36 1.76
C GLU A 340 34.21 0.95 1.49
N ASN A 341 33.35 -0.06 1.42
CA ASN A 341 33.75 -1.46 1.32
C ASN A 341 33.34 -2.17 0.01
N ARG A 342 32.73 -1.48 -0.94
CA ARG A 342 32.24 -2.08 -2.19
C ARG A 342 31.91 -1.05 -3.27
N GLU A 343 31.95 -1.50 -4.51
CA GLU A 343 31.31 -0.83 -5.64
C GLU A 343 29.93 -1.45 -5.88
N GLU A 344 28.93 -0.63 -6.19
CA GLU A 344 27.57 -1.07 -6.47
C GLU A 344 27.13 -0.64 -7.88
N THR A 345 26.48 -1.56 -8.61
CA THR A 345 25.68 -1.22 -9.79
C THR A 345 24.21 -1.48 -9.52
N VAL A 346 23.39 -0.46 -9.73
CA VAL A 346 21.93 -0.54 -9.59
C VAL A 346 21.31 -0.83 -10.95
N MET A 347 20.56 -1.92 -10.99
CA MET A 347 19.89 -2.45 -12.16
C MET A 347 18.38 -2.33 -11.96
N GLU A 348 17.66 -1.90 -12.99
CA GLU A 348 16.21 -1.76 -13.00
C GLU A 348 15.62 -2.65 -14.10
N SER A 349 14.41 -3.18 -13.89
CA SER A 349 13.63 -3.84 -14.96
C SER A 349 13.42 -2.88 -16.14
N ALA A 350 13.24 -3.39 -17.36
CA ALA A 350 13.14 -2.55 -18.55
C ALA A 350 12.05 -1.46 -18.43
N ASP A 351 10.91 -1.81 -17.83
CA ASP A 351 9.74 -0.98 -17.60
C ASP A 351 9.69 -0.30 -16.21
N ALA A 352 10.75 -0.45 -15.41
CA ALA A 352 10.81 -0.03 -14.00
C ALA A 352 9.78 -0.73 -13.06
N THR A 353 9.23 -1.88 -13.47
CA THR A 353 8.37 -2.69 -12.59
C THR A 353 9.22 -3.45 -11.58
N GLY A 354 8.73 -3.52 -10.33
CA GLY A 354 9.36 -4.25 -9.23
C GLY A 354 10.42 -3.44 -8.49
N SER A 355 11.28 -4.13 -7.75
CA SER A 355 12.44 -3.55 -7.07
C SER A 355 13.63 -3.42 -8.02
N ASN A 356 14.62 -2.63 -7.63
CA ASN A 356 15.94 -2.67 -8.25
C ASN A 356 16.73 -3.93 -7.80
N LEU A 357 17.65 -4.37 -8.64
CA LEU A 357 18.71 -5.31 -8.27
C LEU A 357 20.02 -4.53 -8.10
N VAL A 358 20.72 -4.73 -6.98
CA VAL A 358 22.01 -4.09 -6.71
C VAL A 358 23.12 -5.14 -6.75
N LEU A 359 24.04 -5.00 -7.68
CA LEU A 359 25.21 -5.86 -7.81
C LEU A 359 26.35 -5.27 -6.97
N MET A 360 26.89 -6.03 -6.02
CA MET A 360 27.90 -5.57 -5.06
C MET A 360 29.24 -6.26 -5.28
N ALA A 361 30.25 -5.52 -5.75
CA ALA A 361 31.63 -5.98 -5.83
C ALA A 361 32.40 -5.47 -4.60
N PHE A 362 32.68 -6.35 -3.64
CA PHE A 362 33.34 -5.97 -2.39
C PHE A 362 34.83 -5.67 -2.58
N THR A 363 35.29 -4.56 -2.00
CA THR A 363 36.66 -4.02 -2.15
C THR A 363 37.48 -4.07 -0.86
N ASP A 364 36.87 -4.49 0.26
CA ASP A 364 37.49 -4.53 1.60
C ASP A 364 38.44 -5.71 1.85
N GLY A 365 38.57 -6.63 0.89
CA GLY A 365 39.42 -7.81 1.02
C GLY A 365 38.90 -8.87 2.00
N VAL A 366 37.67 -8.74 2.51
CA VAL A 366 37.04 -9.74 3.39
C VAL A 366 36.49 -10.89 2.53
N PRO A 367 36.96 -12.14 2.71
CA PRO A 367 36.47 -13.27 1.95
C PRO A 367 34.98 -13.52 2.20
N ARG A 368 34.21 -13.66 1.12
CA ARG A 368 32.77 -13.96 1.16
C ARG A 368 32.46 -15.15 0.27
N ASN A 369 31.52 -15.99 0.68
CA ASN A 369 31.06 -17.08 -0.16
C ASN A 369 29.93 -16.61 -1.08
N LEU A 370 30.32 -16.06 -2.23
CA LEU A 370 29.38 -15.55 -3.23
C LEU A 370 28.57 -16.65 -3.92
N ARG A 371 28.91 -17.93 -3.70
CA ARG A 371 28.33 -19.09 -4.40
C ARG A 371 27.30 -19.88 -3.61
N GLN A 372 27.10 -19.53 -2.34
CA GLN A 372 26.21 -20.22 -1.41
C GLN A 372 25.23 -19.26 -0.76
N ASN A 373 24.47 -18.54 -1.58
CA ASN A 373 23.33 -17.78 -1.11
C ASN A 373 22.11 -18.71 -0.94
N PRO A 374 21.50 -18.82 0.26
CA PRO A 374 20.30 -19.63 0.47
C PRO A 374 19.02 -19.00 -0.13
N GLY A 375 19.11 -17.78 -0.65
CA GLY A 375 18.00 -17.04 -1.26
C GLY A 375 17.73 -17.34 -2.74
N LYS A 376 16.79 -16.58 -3.32
CA LYS A 376 16.41 -16.67 -4.74
C LYS A 376 16.10 -15.29 -5.34
N LEU A 377 16.23 -15.15 -6.65
CA LEU A 377 15.74 -14.00 -7.41
C LEU A 377 14.65 -14.46 -8.37
N VAL A 378 13.49 -13.79 -8.35
CA VAL A 378 12.34 -14.18 -9.16
C VAL A 378 12.08 -13.16 -10.25
N PHE A 379 12.06 -13.62 -11.50
CA PHE A 379 11.79 -12.79 -12.68
C PHE A 379 10.54 -13.27 -13.39
N TYR A 380 9.65 -12.33 -13.71
CA TYR A 380 8.43 -12.57 -14.47
C TYR A 380 8.66 -12.21 -15.93
N THR A 381 8.04 -12.95 -16.85
CA THR A 381 8.15 -12.70 -18.29
C THR A 381 6.91 -13.22 -19.03
N ARG A 382 6.51 -12.52 -20.10
CA ARG A 382 5.47 -13.01 -21.01
C ARG A 382 5.97 -14.10 -21.95
N ASP A 383 7.18 -13.94 -22.49
CA ASP A 383 7.78 -14.86 -23.47
C ASP A 383 8.86 -15.71 -22.80
N MET A 384 8.43 -16.81 -22.18
CA MET A 384 9.32 -17.72 -21.45
C MET A 384 10.38 -18.38 -22.34
N GLU A 385 10.06 -18.71 -23.60
CA GLU A 385 10.98 -19.41 -24.50
C GLU A 385 12.15 -18.50 -24.87
N SER A 386 11.86 -17.30 -25.35
CA SER A 386 12.88 -16.30 -25.68
C SER A 386 13.68 -15.88 -24.45
N TYR A 387 13.02 -15.74 -23.29
CA TYR A 387 13.68 -15.36 -22.05
C TYR A 387 14.69 -16.43 -21.58
N VAL A 388 14.32 -17.71 -21.62
CA VAL A 388 15.24 -18.81 -21.29
C VAL A 388 16.41 -18.87 -22.28
N ALA A 389 16.17 -18.67 -23.57
CA ALA A 389 17.24 -18.66 -24.57
C ALA A 389 18.27 -17.54 -24.30
N SER A 390 17.79 -16.32 -24.00
CA SER A 390 18.64 -15.19 -23.62
C SER A 390 19.41 -15.45 -22.33
N PHE A 391 18.74 -15.98 -21.29
CA PHE A 391 19.34 -16.36 -20.03
C PHE A 391 20.50 -17.36 -20.21
N GLN A 392 20.30 -18.40 -21.03
CA GLN A 392 21.33 -19.39 -21.33
C GLN A 392 22.48 -18.81 -22.17
N ALA A 393 22.15 -17.97 -23.17
CA ALA A 393 23.15 -17.31 -24.01
C ALA A 393 24.07 -16.38 -23.20
N ALA A 394 23.54 -15.75 -22.15
CA ALA A 394 24.31 -14.93 -21.21
C ALA A 394 25.19 -15.75 -20.24
N GLY A 395 25.09 -17.09 -20.25
CA GLY A 395 25.87 -18.00 -19.39
C GLY A 395 25.08 -18.61 -18.23
N GLY A 396 23.78 -18.36 -18.14
CA GLY A 396 22.91 -18.93 -17.13
C GLY A 396 22.68 -20.43 -17.34
N ARG A 397 22.53 -21.17 -16.24
CA ARG A 397 22.28 -22.62 -16.27
C ARG A 397 20.86 -22.93 -15.82
N ILE A 398 20.02 -23.45 -16.71
CA ILE A 398 18.71 -23.99 -16.33
C ILE A 398 18.91 -25.30 -15.56
N THR A 399 18.38 -25.36 -14.34
CA THR A 399 18.39 -26.54 -13.46
C THR A 399 17.05 -27.25 -13.44
N LEU A 400 15.96 -26.54 -13.68
CA LEU A 400 14.64 -27.10 -13.96
C LEU A 400 14.03 -26.34 -15.14
N PRO A 401 13.79 -27.00 -16.30
CA PRO A 401 13.14 -26.37 -17.43
C PRO A 401 11.75 -25.83 -17.06
N PRO A 402 11.29 -24.72 -17.68
CA PRO A 402 9.96 -24.20 -17.43
C PRO A 402 8.88 -25.25 -17.66
N THR A 403 8.05 -25.47 -16.65
CA THR A 403 6.92 -26.39 -16.70
C THR A 403 5.72 -25.75 -16.02
N ARG A 404 4.51 -26.13 -16.45
CA ARG A 404 3.30 -25.65 -15.79
C ARG A 404 3.20 -26.28 -14.41
N ASP A 405 3.16 -25.44 -13.38
CA ASP A 405 2.84 -25.84 -12.03
C ASP A 405 1.31 -26.03 -11.91
N PRO A 406 0.82 -27.25 -11.61
CA PRO A 406 -0.61 -27.51 -11.53
C PRO A 406 -1.28 -26.89 -10.30
N ALA A 407 -0.53 -26.63 -9.22
CA ALA A 407 -1.06 -26.04 -7.99
C ALA A 407 -1.17 -24.52 -8.12
N LEU A 408 -0.18 -23.87 -8.72
CA LEU A 408 -0.14 -22.42 -8.90
C LEU A 408 -0.79 -21.97 -10.22
N GLY A 409 -1.00 -22.90 -11.17
CA GLY A 409 -1.59 -22.60 -12.48
C GLY A 409 -0.69 -21.85 -13.45
N VAL A 410 0.53 -21.47 -13.02
CA VAL A 410 1.54 -20.71 -13.77
C VAL A 410 2.67 -21.61 -14.28
N THR A 411 3.38 -21.15 -15.31
CA THR A 411 4.60 -21.84 -15.78
C THR A 411 5.80 -21.31 -15.05
N VAL A 412 6.57 -22.20 -14.42
CA VAL A 412 7.75 -21.87 -13.60
C VAL A 412 8.95 -22.70 -14.06
N GLY A 413 10.11 -22.06 -14.14
CA GLY A 413 11.41 -22.70 -14.35
C GLY A 413 12.44 -22.21 -13.34
N PHE A 414 13.52 -22.97 -13.16
CA PHE A 414 14.62 -22.60 -12.27
C PHE A 414 15.95 -22.67 -12.98
N GLY A 415 16.80 -21.70 -12.69
CA GLY A 415 18.17 -21.63 -13.17
C GLY A 415 19.15 -21.12 -12.12
N ARG A 416 20.40 -20.96 -12.57
CA ARG A 416 21.51 -20.45 -11.78
C ARG A 416 22.24 -19.38 -12.58
N ASP A 417 22.55 -18.26 -11.93
CA ASP A 417 23.40 -17.21 -12.50
C ASP A 417 24.89 -17.59 -12.44
N LEU A 418 25.76 -16.64 -12.80
CA LEU A 418 27.22 -16.81 -12.79
C LEU A 418 27.80 -17.15 -11.41
N HIS A 419 27.11 -16.73 -10.34
CA HIS A 419 27.51 -16.96 -8.95
C HIS A 419 26.65 -18.03 -8.27
N ASN A 420 25.94 -18.86 -9.04
CA ASN A 420 25.11 -19.95 -8.51
C ASN A 420 23.94 -19.49 -7.60
N ASN A 421 23.53 -18.22 -7.65
CA ASN A 421 22.27 -17.78 -7.06
C ASN A 421 21.10 -18.50 -7.74
N LEU A 422 20.05 -18.85 -6.98
CA LEU A 422 18.85 -19.45 -7.54
C LEU A 422 18.04 -18.37 -8.29
N ILE A 423 17.75 -18.61 -9.57
CA ILE A 423 16.89 -17.76 -10.38
C ILE A 423 15.60 -18.52 -10.67
N GLU A 424 14.47 -17.96 -10.28
CA GLU A 424 13.13 -18.45 -10.61
C GLU A 424 12.57 -17.63 -11.77
N LEU A 425 12.08 -18.32 -12.81
CA LEU A 425 11.52 -17.72 -14.01
C LEU A 425 10.02 -18.04 -14.03
N VAL A 426 9.17 -17.02 -14.00
CA VAL A 426 7.72 -17.17 -13.91
C VAL A 426 7.04 -16.59 -15.14
N ALA A 427 6.14 -17.34 -15.76
CA ALA A 427 5.35 -16.84 -16.88
C ALA A 427 4.22 -15.94 -16.40
N ASP A 428 4.15 -14.73 -16.92
CA ASP A 428 3.09 -13.76 -16.68
C ASP A 428 2.54 -13.25 -18.02
N PRO A 429 1.32 -13.64 -18.42
CA PRO A 429 0.75 -13.21 -19.69
C PRO A 429 0.49 -11.69 -19.75
N ALA A 430 0.32 -11.03 -18.60
CA ALA A 430 0.07 -9.61 -18.52
C ALA A 430 1.36 -8.76 -18.66
N ALA A 431 2.53 -9.32 -18.32
CA ALA A 431 3.81 -8.62 -18.29
C ALA A 431 4.17 -7.96 -19.63
N GLU A 432 4.23 -6.62 -19.69
CA GLU A 432 4.67 -5.90 -20.90
C GLU A 432 6.15 -6.17 -21.23
N HIS A 433 6.98 -6.17 -20.19
CA HIS A 433 8.40 -6.50 -20.22
C HIS A 433 8.72 -7.47 -19.08
N SER A 434 9.90 -8.10 -19.12
CA SER A 434 10.35 -8.89 -17.98
C SER A 434 10.70 -8.01 -16.79
N TYR A 435 10.35 -8.44 -15.59
CA TYR A 435 10.60 -7.66 -14.37
C TYR A 435 11.04 -8.52 -13.20
N PHE A 436 11.85 -7.93 -12.32
CA PHE A 436 12.25 -8.52 -11.05
C PHE A 436 11.09 -8.41 -10.05
N GLY A 437 10.44 -9.53 -9.72
CA GLY A 437 9.17 -9.51 -8.96
C GLY A 437 9.26 -10.02 -7.53
N ALA A 438 10.31 -10.76 -7.16
CA ALA A 438 10.52 -11.18 -5.78
C ALA A 438 12.00 -11.41 -5.45
N PHE A 439 12.36 -11.18 -4.20
CA PHE A 439 13.66 -11.51 -3.64
C PHE A 439 13.49 -12.43 -2.44
N GLY A 440 14.17 -13.57 -2.45
CA GLY A 440 14.16 -14.53 -1.36
C GLY A 440 15.41 -14.46 -0.50
N ILE A 441 15.24 -14.57 0.81
CA ILE A 441 16.29 -14.77 1.79
C ILE A 441 16.08 -16.10 2.53
N GLY A 442 17.18 -16.75 2.91
CA GLY A 442 17.12 -17.93 3.76
C GLY A 442 16.97 -17.53 5.22
N VAL A 443 16.06 -18.19 5.95
CA VAL A 443 15.82 -17.96 7.38
C VAL A 443 15.92 -19.27 8.17
N SER A 444 16.44 -19.19 9.39
CA SER A 444 16.62 -20.37 10.24
C SER A 444 15.32 -20.84 10.90
N ASP A 445 14.43 -19.90 11.21
CA ASP A 445 13.09 -20.14 11.76
C ASP A 445 12.05 -19.35 10.95
N LEU A 446 11.21 -20.07 10.21
CA LEU A 446 10.27 -19.47 9.27
C LEU A 446 9.14 -18.69 9.96
N GLU A 447 8.64 -19.20 11.09
CA GLU A 447 7.54 -18.56 11.82
C GLU A 447 8.05 -17.32 12.56
N ALA A 448 9.23 -17.39 13.19
CA ALA A 448 9.84 -16.24 13.84
C ALA A 448 10.13 -15.11 12.83
N ALA A 449 10.68 -15.45 11.66
CA ALA A 449 10.91 -14.48 10.59
C ALA A 449 9.58 -13.89 10.07
N ARG A 450 8.54 -14.70 9.91
CA ARG A 450 7.20 -14.21 9.53
C ARG A 450 6.65 -13.25 10.57
N GLY A 451 6.74 -13.56 11.87
CA GLY A 451 6.34 -12.65 12.94
C GLY A 451 7.09 -11.32 12.89
N PHE A 452 8.41 -11.37 12.72
CA PHE A 452 9.25 -10.17 12.58
C PHE A 452 8.81 -9.28 11.41
N TYR A 453 8.67 -9.82 10.19
CA TYR A 453 8.34 -8.99 9.03
C TYR A 453 6.86 -8.57 8.97
N VAL A 454 5.94 -9.47 9.33
CA VAL A 454 4.49 -9.23 9.19
C VAL A 454 3.94 -8.49 10.39
N ASP A 455 4.17 -9.01 11.58
CA ASP A 455 3.47 -8.55 12.78
C ASP A 455 4.18 -7.31 13.36
N GLU A 456 5.51 -7.21 13.27
CA GLU A 456 6.28 -6.07 13.80
C GLU A 456 6.59 -4.98 12.76
N LEU A 457 6.85 -5.36 11.49
CA LEU A 457 7.27 -4.41 10.44
C LEU A 457 6.19 -4.10 9.40
N GLY A 458 5.00 -4.69 9.52
CA GLY A 458 3.83 -4.33 8.72
C GLY A 458 3.83 -4.83 7.27
N PHE A 459 4.66 -5.81 6.91
CA PHE A 459 4.54 -6.50 5.62
C PHE A 459 3.27 -7.34 5.59
N ARG A 460 2.66 -7.51 4.41
CA ARG A 460 1.48 -8.36 4.25
C ARG A 460 1.88 -9.75 3.82
N GLN A 461 1.42 -10.78 4.53
CA GLN A 461 1.52 -12.15 4.05
C GLN A 461 0.55 -12.38 2.89
N LEU A 462 1.10 -12.67 1.71
CA LEU A 462 0.32 -13.06 0.54
C LEU A 462 0.02 -14.56 0.57
N LEU A 463 1.05 -15.36 0.79
CA LEU A 463 0.96 -16.80 0.60
C LEU A 463 1.97 -17.55 1.47
N TYR A 464 1.58 -18.76 1.87
CA TYR A 464 2.47 -19.78 2.42
C TYR A 464 2.54 -20.94 1.42
N LEU A 465 3.75 -21.34 1.05
CA LEU A 465 4.00 -22.45 0.13
C LEU A 465 4.95 -23.47 0.75
N PRO A 466 4.45 -24.64 1.16
CA PRO A 466 5.32 -25.76 1.51
C PRO A 466 5.78 -26.45 0.22
N ILE A 467 7.10 -26.57 0.03
CA ILE A 467 7.70 -27.31 -1.10
C ILE A 467 8.35 -28.58 -0.55
N PRO A 468 7.66 -29.74 -0.63
CA PRO A 468 8.08 -30.96 0.04
C PRO A 468 9.52 -31.38 -0.30
N GLY A 469 10.33 -31.57 0.73
CA GLY A 469 11.71 -32.03 0.60
C GLY A 469 12.71 -30.97 0.11
N MET A 470 12.29 -29.72 -0.11
CA MET A 470 13.18 -28.63 -0.52
C MET A 470 13.21 -27.50 0.50
N TYR A 471 12.13 -26.73 0.61
CA TYR A 471 11.99 -25.61 1.53
C TYR A 471 10.51 -25.28 1.74
N ASN A 472 10.20 -24.59 2.84
CA ASN A 472 8.93 -23.90 3.01
C ASN A 472 9.16 -22.41 2.82
N GLU A 473 8.17 -21.69 2.28
CA GLU A 473 8.29 -20.25 2.11
C GLU A 473 7.04 -19.45 2.46
N TYR A 474 7.26 -18.24 2.96
CA TYR A 474 6.27 -17.18 2.99
C TYR A 474 6.59 -16.15 1.91
N ILE A 475 5.58 -15.74 1.14
CA ILE A 475 5.67 -14.62 0.22
C ILE A 475 5.00 -13.42 0.89
N LEU A 476 5.79 -12.38 1.11
CA LEU A 476 5.41 -11.14 1.77
C LEU A 476 5.43 -9.97 0.79
N GLN A 477 4.52 -9.02 0.97
CA GLN A 477 4.36 -7.89 0.08
C GLN A 477 4.29 -6.59 0.88
N GLY A 478 5.17 -5.65 0.51
CA GLY A 478 5.07 -4.26 0.94
C GLY A 478 4.07 -3.48 0.09
N TYR A 479 4.09 -2.16 0.20
CA TYR A 479 3.18 -1.27 -0.53
C TYR A 479 3.80 -0.70 -1.82
N GLY A 480 4.66 -1.50 -2.44
CA GLY A 480 5.42 -1.18 -3.66
C GLY A 480 6.48 -2.25 -3.90
N GLY A 481 7.28 -2.07 -4.94
CA GLY A 481 8.43 -2.93 -5.26
C GLY A 481 8.10 -4.42 -5.42
N SER A 482 9.13 -5.24 -5.32
CA SER A 482 9.07 -6.71 -5.34
C SER A 482 8.59 -7.29 -4.02
N ALA A 483 8.08 -8.52 -4.08
CA ALA A 483 7.80 -9.32 -2.90
C ALA A 483 9.09 -9.74 -2.18
N LEU A 484 9.02 -9.86 -0.85
CA LEU A 484 10.04 -10.50 -0.03
C LEU A 484 9.64 -11.94 0.23
N VAL A 485 10.53 -12.90 -0.04
CA VAL A 485 10.29 -14.32 0.20
C VAL A 485 11.16 -14.81 1.35
N LEU A 486 10.54 -15.31 2.41
CA LEU A 486 11.24 -15.94 3.52
C LEU A 486 11.31 -17.44 3.26
N MET A 487 12.52 -18.01 3.18
CA MET A 487 12.72 -19.41 2.80
C MET A 487 13.40 -20.19 3.91
N ASN A 488 12.78 -21.27 4.37
CA ASN A 488 13.40 -22.21 5.30
C ASN A 488 13.64 -23.56 4.63
N TRP A 489 14.90 -23.95 4.48
CA TRP A 489 15.28 -25.18 3.78
C TRP A 489 15.01 -26.42 4.64
N THR A 490 14.23 -27.36 4.11
CA THR A 490 13.77 -28.58 4.80
C THR A 490 14.44 -29.85 4.28
N ASN A 491 15.41 -29.71 3.38
CA ASN A 491 16.10 -30.82 2.72
C ASN A 491 17.15 -31.55 3.58
N GLY A 492 17.29 -31.18 4.86
CA GLY A 492 18.26 -31.77 5.80
C GLY A 492 19.71 -31.36 5.57
N GLY A 493 19.98 -30.47 4.61
CA GLY A 493 21.29 -29.85 4.41
C GLY A 493 21.58 -28.77 5.45
N ALA A 494 22.85 -28.58 5.80
CA ALA A 494 23.27 -27.40 6.54
C ALA A 494 23.29 -26.19 5.60
N HIS A 495 22.68 -25.08 6.02
CA HIS A 495 22.64 -23.83 5.28
C HIS A 495 23.18 -22.70 6.16
N ASN A 496 23.89 -21.76 5.54
CA ASN A 496 24.35 -20.56 6.23
C ASN A 496 23.31 -19.45 6.05
N TYR A 497 22.66 -19.06 7.13
CA TYR A 497 21.66 -17.99 7.13
C TYR A 497 22.25 -16.63 7.50
N ARG A 498 23.45 -16.60 8.10
CA ARG A 498 24.12 -15.36 8.53
C ARG A 498 25.24 -14.96 7.57
N ASP A 499 25.61 -13.68 7.58
CA ASP A 499 26.78 -13.15 6.85
C ASP A 499 26.77 -13.46 5.34
N ASN A 500 25.58 -13.62 4.78
CA ASN A 500 25.39 -13.79 3.35
C ASN A 500 25.69 -12.46 2.64
N PRO A 501 26.29 -12.47 1.44
CA PRO A 501 26.60 -11.27 0.67
C PRO A 501 25.33 -10.71 0.01
N VAL A 502 24.26 -10.51 0.81
CA VAL A 502 22.96 -10.01 0.39
C VAL A 502 22.55 -8.83 1.26
N LYS A 503 21.78 -7.92 0.68
CA LYS A 503 21.23 -6.74 1.36
C LYS A 503 19.84 -6.47 0.83
N MET A 504 18.92 -6.08 1.70
CA MET A 504 17.60 -5.57 1.33
C MET A 504 17.62 -4.06 1.47
N GLU A 505 17.25 -3.30 0.44
CA GLU A 505 16.97 -1.87 0.58
C GLU A 505 15.48 -1.71 0.85
N ILE A 506 15.12 -1.46 2.11
CA ILE A 506 13.74 -1.30 2.57
C ILE A 506 13.41 0.19 2.58
N ARG A 507 12.38 0.58 1.84
CA ARG A 507 11.90 1.97 1.80
C ARG A 507 10.68 2.11 2.68
N SER A 508 10.77 2.91 3.73
CA SER A 508 9.71 3.14 4.71
C SER A 508 9.23 4.59 4.67
N VAL A 509 7.93 4.80 4.93
CA VAL A 509 7.39 6.14 5.15
C VAL A 509 8.04 6.82 6.37
N ALA A 510 8.48 6.04 7.36
CA ALA A 510 9.17 6.50 8.56
C ALA A 510 10.45 5.66 8.83
N PRO A 511 11.60 6.00 8.23
CA PRO A 511 12.84 5.24 8.39
C PRO A 511 13.26 5.08 9.85
N VAL A 512 13.20 6.17 10.63
CA VAL A 512 13.57 6.17 12.06
C VAL A 512 12.70 5.21 12.86
N ALA A 513 11.37 5.37 12.77
CA ALA A 513 10.43 4.50 13.48
C ALA A 513 10.52 3.03 13.01
N PHE A 514 10.80 2.80 11.72
CA PHE A 514 11.03 1.46 11.18
C PHE A 514 12.28 0.81 11.77
N ALA A 515 13.38 1.56 11.89
CA ALA A 515 14.61 1.07 12.52
C ALA A 515 14.41 0.76 14.03
N GLU A 516 13.67 1.60 14.74
CA GLU A 516 13.28 1.34 16.13
C GLU A 516 12.42 0.07 16.27
N ALA A 517 11.49 -0.15 15.32
CA ALA A 517 10.68 -1.37 15.29
C ALA A 517 11.52 -2.62 15.01
N VAL A 518 12.51 -2.54 14.13
CA VAL A 518 13.49 -3.62 13.90
C VAL A 518 14.21 -4.00 15.19
N GLU A 519 14.75 -3.01 15.91
CA GLU A 519 15.46 -3.26 17.18
C GLU A 519 14.53 -3.87 18.23
N ARG A 520 13.32 -3.33 18.39
CA ARG A 520 12.30 -3.82 19.33
C ARG A 520 11.89 -5.27 19.04
N ALA A 521 11.81 -5.63 17.77
CA ALA A 521 11.47 -6.97 17.30
C ALA A 521 12.63 -7.98 17.44
N GLY A 522 13.80 -7.56 17.94
CA GLY A 522 14.97 -8.42 18.17
C GLY A 522 16.00 -8.42 17.06
N GLY A 523 15.86 -7.55 16.05
CA GLY A 523 16.89 -7.28 15.07
C GLY A 523 18.05 -6.46 15.65
N GLU A 524 19.12 -6.31 14.87
CA GLU A 524 20.33 -5.57 15.28
C GLU A 524 20.41 -4.24 14.52
N LEU A 525 20.32 -3.11 15.22
CA LEU A 525 20.57 -1.79 14.62
C LEU A 525 22.08 -1.52 14.56
N LEU A 526 22.62 -1.38 13.36
CA LEU A 526 24.05 -1.10 13.14
C LEU A 526 24.32 0.39 12.98
N GLN A 527 23.39 1.11 12.35
CA GLN A 527 23.43 2.54 12.13
C GLN A 527 22.00 3.07 12.18
N ALA A 528 21.73 4.01 13.08
CA ALA A 528 20.45 4.71 13.13
C ALA A 528 20.23 5.50 11.82
N PRO A 529 18.99 5.57 11.30
CA PRO A 529 18.70 6.37 10.11
C PRO A 529 19.02 7.86 10.33
N ASP A 530 19.87 8.40 9.48
CA ASP A 530 20.24 9.82 9.46
C ASP A 530 20.54 10.25 8.01
N VAL A 531 20.62 11.55 7.77
CA VAL A 531 21.03 12.11 6.47
C VAL A 531 22.44 11.64 6.16
N THR A 532 22.61 11.00 5.00
CA THR A 532 23.90 10.48 4.57
C THR A 532 24.60 11.41 3.57
N ASP A 533 25.94 11.40 3.62
CA ASP A 533 26.83 12.01 2.62
C ASP A 533 27.40 10.95 1.66
N ASP A 534 26.88 9.73 1.70
CA ASP A 534 27.35 8.64 0.85
C ASP A 534 27.15 8.95 -0.64
N PRO A 535 28.19 8.76 -1.48
CA PRO A 535 28.09 8.98 -2.92
C PRO A 535 26.93 8.24 -3.59
N GLY A 536 26.01 8.98 -4.20
CA GLY A 536 24.82 8.48 -4.87
C GLY A 536 23.57 8.34 -3.98
N LEU A 537 23.66 8.68 -2.69
CA LEU A 537 22.52 8.82 -1.76
C LEU A 537 22.61 10.12 -0.94
N GLU A 538 23.38 11.11 -1.39
CA GLU A 538 23.63 12.34 -0.62
C GLU A 538 22.32 13.07 -0.30
N GLY A 539 22.13 13.42 0.96
CA GLY A 539 20.92 14.08 1.44
C GLY A 539 19.75 13.14 1.72
N GLU A 540 19.87 11.84 1.42
CA GLU A 540 18.85 10.85 1.78
C GLU A 540 18.99 10.39 3.23
N ILE A 541 17.88 10.00 3.86
CA ILE A 541 17.89 9.36 5.17
C ILE A 541 18.19 7.87 4.98
N VAL A 542 19.30 7.40 5.55
CA VAL A 542 19.75 6.01 5.44
C VAL A 542 20.13 5.46 6.82
N GLY A 543 19.55 4.32 7.18
CA GLY A 543 19.95 3.51 8.34
C GLY A 543 20.35 2.11 7.93
N ILE A 544 21.08 1.41 8.80
CA ILE A 544 21.53 0.04 8.57
C ILE A 544 21.14 -0.83 9.76
N ALA A 545 20.47 -1.95 9.49
CA ALA A 545 20.09 -2.92 10.48
C ALA A 545 20.26 -4.35 9.97
N LYS A 546 20.01 -5.33 10.83
CA LYS A 546 19.92 -6.74 10.48
C LYS A 546 18.66 -7.36 11.06
N ASP A 547 18.09 -8.31 10.31
CA ASP A 547 16.98 -9.13 10.80
C ASP A 547 17.45 -10.19 11.82
N LEU A 548 16.53 -11.07 12.25
CA LEU A 548 16.81 -12.14 13.22
C LEU A 548 17.91 -13.13 12.76
N ASP A 549 18.02 -13.35 11.45
CA ASP A 549 19.00 -14.24 10.82
C ASP A 549 20.28 -13.51 10.42
N GLY A 550 20.36 -12.20 10.61
CA GLY A 550 21.54 -11.40 10.28
C GLY A 550 21.57 -10.88 8.84
N SER A 551 20.47 -11.01 8.08
CA SER A 551 20.36 -10.41 6.74
C SER A 551 20.41 -8.89 6.84
N LEU A 552 21.25 -8.26 6.03
CA LEU A 552 21.44 -6.80 6.07
C LEU A 552 20.23 -6.08 5.49
N MET A 553 19.75 -5.06 6.20
CA MET A 553 18.72 -4.13 5.78
C MET A 553 19.30 -2.71 5.71
N GLU A 554 19.21 -2.08 4.55
CA GLU A 554 19.44 -0.65 4.37
C GLU A 554 18.08 0.03 4.32
N ILE A 555 17.77 0.81 5.36
CA ILE A 555 16.47 1.44 5.58
C ILE A 555 16.54 2.86 5.02
N GLN A 556 15.67 3.16 4.05
CA GLN A 556 15.64 4.44 3.34
C GLN A 556 14.25 5.08 3.42
N GLN A 557 14.18 6.40 3.18
CA GLN A 557 12.90 7.11 3.03
C GLN A 557 12.16 6.68 1.77
N ALA A 558 10.88 6.31 1.91
CA ALA A 558 9.99 6.10 0.78
C ALA A 558 9.66 7.44 0.10
N ARG A 559 9.73 7.47 -1.23
CA ARG A 559 9.47 8.67 -2.06
C ARG A 559 7.98 8.94 -2.34
N TRP A 560 7.09 8.55 -1.42
CA TRP A 560 5.66 8.80 -1.58
C TRP A 560 5.32 10.25 -1.22
N GLY A 561 4.60 10.96 -2.10
CA GLY A 561 4.17 12.34 -1.85
C GLY A 561 5.28 13.37 -1.72
N MET A 562 6.50 13.04 -2.15
CA MET A 562 7.67 13.94 -2.11
C MET A 562 7.95 14.61 -3.47
N GLU A 563 6.97 14.61 -4.39
CA GLU A 563 7.05 15.22 -5.73
C GLU A 563 6.29 16.54 -5.82
#